data_AF-T1CDF3-F1
#
_entry.id   AF-T1CDF3-F1
#
_cell.length_a   1.000
_cell.length_b   1.000
_cell.length_c   1.000
_cell.angle_alpha   90.00
_cell.angle_beta   90.00
_cell.angle_gamma   90.00
#
_symmetry.space_group_name_H-M   'P 1'
#
loop_
_entity.id
_entity.type
_entity.pdbx_description
1 polymer ?
#
loop_
_entity_poly.entity_id
_entity_poly.type
_entity_poly.pdbx_seq_one_letter_code
_entity_poly.pdbx_strand_id
1 'polypeptide(L)'
;VTALKSGSYTIRDPIGSIQTAAGPRPVGLTQKWVVRIPRPVTQKLAPTIPLITGQRVIDTFFPIAKGGTAAIPGPFGSGKTVTQQQLAKWADSDVVVYVGCGERGNEMTEVLATFPNLLDPKSGRPLMERTILIANTSNMPVAAREASVYTGHHDR
;
A
#
# COMPACT_ATOMS: atom_id res chain seq x y z
N VAL A 1 -30.25 -1.52 3.83
CA VAL A 1 -29.79 -2.81 3.28
C VAL A 1 -31.00 -3.70 3.13
N THR A 2 -31.20 -4.31 1.97
CA THR A 2 -32.43 -5.06 1.67
C THR A 2 -32.26 -6.56 1.90
N ALA A 3 -31.06 -7.09 1.64
CA ALA A 3 -30.69 -8.45 2.00
C ALA A 3 -29.16 -8.56 2.13
N LEU A 4 -28.68 -9.21 3.19
CA LEU A 4 -27.30 -9.68 3.36
C LEU A 4 -27.37 -11.06 4.00
N LYS A 5 -26.58 -12.01 3.49
CA LYS A 5 -26.48 -13.35 4.08
C LYS A 5 -25.01 -13.70 4.29
N SER A 6 -24.73 -14.34 5.42
CA SER A 6 -23.44 -14.96 5.66
C SER A 6 -23.34 -16.26 4.87
N GLY A 7 -22.16 -16.53 4.32
CA GLY A 7 -21.92 -17.71 3.49
C GLY A 7 -20.55 -17.66 2.82
N SER A 8 -20.26 -18.70 2.04
CA SER A 8 -19.08 -18.73 1.18
C SER A 8 -19.42 -18.11 -0.17
N TYR A 9 -18.64 -17.10 -0.57
CA TYR A 9 -18.82 -16.35 -1.81
C TYR A 9 -17.47 -16.17 -2.50
N THR A 10 -17.46 -16.13 -3.82
CA THR A 10 -16.31 -15.64 -4.58
C THR A 10 -16.32 -14.12 -4.63
N ILE A 11 -15.19 -13.52 -5.02
CA ILE A 11 -15.06 -12.05 -5.14
C ILE A 11 -16.01 -11.42 -6.18
N ARG A 12 -16.60 -12.24 -7.06
CA ARG A 12 -17.51 -11.82 -8.13
C ARG A 12 -18.98 -11.99 -7.74
N ASP A 13 -19.27 -12.74 -6.68
CA ASP A 13 -20.64 -13.03 -6.29
C ASP A 13 -21.25 -11.84 -5.55
N PRO A 14 -22.54 -11.51 -5.83
CA PRO A 14 -23.27 -10.56 -5.02
C PRO A 14 -23.57 -11.16 -3.65
N ILE A 15 -23.14 -10.49 -2.59
CA ILE A 15 -23.38 -10.89 -1.19
C ILE A 15 -24.68 -10.32 -0.64
N GLY A 16 -25.29 -9.39 -1.37
CA GLY A 16 -26.53 -8.74 -0.96
C GLY A 16 -26.95 -7.60 -1.88
N SER A 17 -27.93 -6.82 -1.41
CA SER A 17 -28.43 -5.64 -2.13
C SER A 17 -28.72 -4.46 -1.20
N ILE A 18 -28.51 -3.26 -1.74
CA ILE A 18 -28.83 -1.99 -1.10
C ILE A 18 -29.95 -1.31 -1.86
N GLN A 19 -30.98 -0.84 -1.13
CA GLN A 19 -32.02 -0.02 -1.73
C GLN A 19 -31.45 1.38 -2.00
N THR A 20 -31.49 1.81 -3.26
CA THR A 20 -31.16 3.18 -3.66
C THR A 20 -32.41 3.89 -4.18
N ALA A 21 -32.35 5.21 -4.38
CA ALA A 21 -33.45 5.96 -4.99
C ALA A 21 -33.83 5.44 -6.39
N ALA A 22 -32.88 4.83 -7.12
CA ALA A 22 -33.10 4.22 -8.43
C ALA A 22 -33.46 2.72 -8.37
N GLY A 23 -33.74 2.18 -7.17
CA GLY A 23 -34.04 0.77 -6.95
C GLY A 23 -32.91 -0.02 -6.27
N PRO A 24 -33.12 -1.34 -6.05
CA PRO A 24 -32.13 -2.19 -5.39
C PRO A 24 -30.89 -2.40 -6.28
N ARG A 25 -29.69 -2.17 -5.72
CA ARG A 25 -28.41 -2.44 -6.39
C ARG A 25 -27.66 -3.59 -5.70
N PRO A 26 -27.08 -4.54 -6.44
CA PRO A 26 -26.28 -5.61 -5.86
C PRO A 26 -24.98 -5.06 -5.29
N VAL A 27 -24.53 -5.65 -4.20
CA VAL A 27 -23.24 -5.35 -3.56
C VAL A 27 -22.42 -6.64 -3.56
N GLY A 28 -21.14 -6.52 -3.95
CA GLY A 28 -20.17 -7.60 -3.94
C GLY A 28 -19.00 -7.31 -3.00
N LEU A 29 -18.03 -8.21 -2.97
CA LEU A 29 -16.80 -8.09 -2.17
C LEU A 29 -15.72 -7.23 -2.82
N THR A 30 -15.92 -6.83 -4.08
CA THR A 30 -14.95 -6.02 -4.84
C THR A 30 -15.61 -4.82 -5.51
N GLN A 31 -14.82 -3.77 -5.68
CA GLN A 31 -15.21 -2.58 -6.44
C GLN A 31 -14.07 -2.16 -7.37
N LYS A 32 -14.42 -1.61 -8.53
CA LYS A 32 -13.46 -1.01 -9.45
C LYS A 32 -13.34 0.49 -9.16
N TRP A 33 -12.14 1.02 -9.31
CA TRP A 33 -11.87 2.44 -9.15
C TRP A 33 -10.91 2.92 -10.25
N VAL A 34 -11.11 4.14 -10.74
CA VAL A 34 -10.23 4.71 -11.76
C VAL A 34 -8.99 5.26 -11.05
N VAL A 35 -7.81 4.70 -11.36
CA VAL A 35 -6.57 4.96 -10.62
C VAL A 35 -6.09 6.41 -10.62
N ARG A 36 -6.53 7.22 -11.60
CA ARG A 36 -6.21 8.66 -11.70
C ARG A 36 -7.19 9.57 -10.97
N ILE A 37 -8.29 9.02 -10.43
CA ILE A 37 -9.27 9.77 -9.65
C ILE A 37 -8.99 9.47 -8.17
N PRO A 38 -8.70 10.48 -7.31
CA PRO A 38 -8.50 10.23 -5.89
C PRO A 38 -9.79 9.69 -5.27
N ARG A 39 -9.66 8.79 -4.28
CA ARG A 39 -10.83 8.29 -3.57
C ARG A 39 -11.46 9.42 -2.74
N PRO A 40 -12.80 9.54 -2.72
CA PRO A 40 -13.46 10.61 -1.99
C PRO A 40 -13.24 10.42 -0.48
N VAL A 41 -12.86 11.51 0.18
CA VAL A 41 -12.71 11.60 1.63
C VAL A 41 -13.61 12.71 2.17
N THR A 42 -14.10 12.56 3.41
CA THR A 42 -14.92 13.60 4.04
C THR A 42 -14.08 14.84 4.37
N GLN A 43 -12.91 14.64 4.95
CA GLN A 43 -11.98 15.71 5.32
C GLN A 43 -10.57 15.17 5.46
N LYS A 44 -9.57 16.00 5.09
CA LYS A 44 -8.16 15.74 5.36
C LYS A 44 -7.77 16.35 6.71
N LEU A 45 -7.30 15.52 7.62
CA LEU A 45 -6.84 15.95 8.94
C LEU A 45 -5.35 16.33 8.90
N ALA A 46 -4.94 17.23 9.78
CA ALA A 46 -3.52 17.55 9.96
C ALA A 46 -2.78 16.34 10.57
N PRO A 47 -1.65 15.90 9.99
CA PRO A 47 -0.93 14.74 10.47
C PRO A 47 -0.14 15.11 11.74
N THR A 48 -0.66 14.70 12.91
CA THR A 48 -0.10 15.03 14.23
C THR A 48 0.49 13.82 14.96
N ILE A 49 0.19 12.60 14.50
CA ILE A 49 0.66 11.36 15.11
C ILE A 49 1.96 10.94 14.40
N PRO A 50 3.07 10.67 15.09
CA PRO A 50 4.29 10.17 14.46
C PRO A 50 4.09 8.75 13.90
N LEU A 51 4.68 8.48 12.74
CA LEU A 51 4.90 7.15 12.20
C LEU A 51 6.18 6.61 12.82
N ILE A 52 6.06 5.62 13.69
CA ILE A 52 7.21 5.03 14.36
C ILE A 52 7.89 4.07 13.39
N THR A 53 9.13 4.37 13.01
CA THR A 53 9.88 3.63 11.98
C THR A 53 10.84 2.61 12.55
N GLY A 54 11.16 2.70 13.85
CA GLY A 54 12.21 1.92 14.50
C GLY A 54 13.63 2.37 14.13
N GLN A 55 13.78 3.41 13.31
CA GLN A 55 15.07 3.94 12.89
C GLN A 55 15.40 5.15 13.74
N ARG A 56 16.40 5.03 14.64
CA ARG A 56 16.76 6.06 15.63
C ARG A 56 16.88 7.47 15.04
N VAL A 57 17.55 7.60 13.89
CA VAL A 57 17.76 8.90 13.24
C VAL A 57 16.47 9.51 12.70
N ILE A 58 15.56 8.69 12.17
CA ILE A 58 14.26 9.16 11.66
C ILE A 58 13.35 9.50 12.84
N ASP A 59 13.18 8.57 13.78
CA ASP A 59 12.24 8.76 14.90
C ASP A 59 12.64 9.92 15.84
N THR A 60 13.94 10.24 15.93
CA THR A 60 14.44 11.29 16.83
C THR A 60 14.58 12.65 16.16
N PHE A 61 15.22 12.71 14.98
CA PHE A 61 15.64 13.98 14.37
C PHE A 61 14.80 14.37 13.15
N PHE A 62 14.25 13.39 12.43
CA PHE A 62 13.52 13.61 11.19
C PHE A 62 12.19 12.83 11.17
N PRO A 63 11.31 13.04 12.17
CA PRO A 63 10.11 12.22 12.33
C PRO A 63 9.15 12.43 11.16
N ILE A 64 8.56 11.33 10.71
CA ILE A 64 7.51 11.34 9.69
C ILE A 64 6.19 11.20 10.43
N ALA A 65 5.19 12.04 10.12
CA ALA A 65 3.86 11.88 10.69
C ALA A 65 3.02 10.88 9.87
N LYS A 66 2.08 10.16 10.51
CA LYS A 66 1.09 9.31 9.83
C LYS A 66 0.21 10.18 8.93
N GLY A 67 0.18 9.87 7.64
CA GLY A 67 -0.44 10.71 6.60
C GLY A 67 0.47 11.83 6.06
N GLY A 68 1.71 11.92 6.56
CA GLY A 68 2.75 12.82 6.04
C GLY A 68 3.42 12.30 4.77
N THR A 69 4.30 13.12 4.20
CA THR A 69 5.08 12.79 3.02
C THR A 69 6.56 13.02 3.30
N ALA A 70 7.40 12.06 2.92
CA ALA A 70 8.85 12.12 3.08
C ALA A 70 9.53 11.75 1.76
N ALA A 71 10.74 12.28 1.55
CA ALA A 71 11.59 11.97 0.41
C ALA A 71 12.97 11.54 0.89
N ILE A 72 13.54 10.51 0.24
CA ILE A 72 14.90 10.03 0.51
C ILE A 72 15.73 10.22 -0.77
N PRO A 73 16.24 11.44 -1.02
CA PRO A 73 17.14 11.68 -2.14
C PRO A 73 18.52 11.08 -1.83
N GLY A 74 19.26 10.69 -2.87
CA GLY A 74 20.64 10.26 -2.68
C GLY A 74 21.27 9.64 -3.92
N PRO A 75 22.61 9.66 -4.03
CA PRO A 75 23.34 9.07 -5.15
C PRO A 75 23.19 7.54 -5.18
N PHE A 76 23.63 6.92 -6.26
CA PHE A 76 23.71 5.46 -6.33
C PHE A 76 24.57 4.91 -5.17
N GLY A 77 24.16 3.78 -4.57
CA GLY A 77 24.89 3.14 -3.47
C GLY A 77 24.73 3.77 -2.08
N SER A 78 23.93 4.84 -1.93
CA SER A 78 23.70 5.53 -0.63
C SER A 78 22.75 4.81 0.34
N GLY A 79 22.31 3.59 0.03
CA GLY A 79 21.43 2.82 0.92
C GLY A 79 19.94 3.19 0.88
N LYS A 80 19.46 3.91 -0.14
CA LYS A 80 18.03 4.28 -0.30
C LYS A 80 17.10 3.07 -0.19
N THR A 81 17.36 2.02 -0.97
CA THR A 81 16.56 0.79 -0.99
C THR A 81 16.57 0.11 0.38
N VAL A 82 17.72 0.07 1.06
CA VAL A 82 17.83 -0.49 2.41
C VAL A 82 16.95 0.28 3.39
N THR A 83 17.01 1.62 3.39
CA THR A 83 16.17 2.45 4.25
C THR A 83 14.68 2.23 3.96
N GLN A 84 14.28 2.18 2.69
CA GLN A 84 12.88 1.91 2.32
C GLN A 84 12.40 0.53 2.75
N GLN A 85 13.24 -0.51 2.62
CA GLN A 85 12.91 -1.84 3.12
C GLN A 85 12.80 -1.86 4.64
N GLN A 86 13.64 -1.13 5.37
CA GLN A 86 13.54 -1.01 6.83
C GLN A 86 12.22 -0.35 7.23
N LEU A 87 11.80 0.71 6.52
CA LEU A 87 10.48 1.32 6.71
C LEU A 87 9.34 0.31 6.45
N ALA A 88 9.42 -0.45 5.35
CA ALA A 88 8.40 -1.46 5.04
C ALA A 88 8.31 -2.55 6.13
N LYS A 89 9.44 -2.96 6.71
CA LYS A 89 9.51 -4.01 7.75
C LYS A 89 9.01 -3.52 9.11
N TRP A 90 9.43 -2.32 9.52
CA TRP A 90 9.35 -1.89 10.93
C TRP A 90 8.39 -0.73 11.18
N ALA A 91 7.97 0.00 10.15
CA ALA A 91 7.05 1.10 10.35
C ALA A 91 5.74 0.60 10.96
N ASP A 92 5.19 1.38 11.89
CA ASP A 92 3.99 1.03 12.64
C ASP A 92 2.69 1.20 11.83
N SER A 93 2.70 0.84 10.54
CA SER A 93 1.54 0.76 9.66
C SER A 93 0.88 -0.63 9.69
N ASP A 94 -0.42 -0.68 9.39
CA ASP A 94 -1.17 -1.93 9.29
C ASP A 94 -0.99 -2.59 7.92
N VAL A 95 -0.86 -1.79 6.86
CA VAL A 95 -0.67 -2.22 5.48
C VAL A 95 0.50 -1.45 4.87
N VAL A 96 1.28 -2.12 4.02
CA VAL A 96 2.37 -1.53 3.24
C VAL A 96 2.06 -1.70 1.77
N VAL A 97 2.09 -0.61 1.01
CA VAL A 97 2.03 -0.64 -0.45
C VAL A 97 3.42 -0.26 -0.97
N TYR A 98 4.14 -1.23 -1.52
CA TYR A 98 5.50 -1.06 -2.02
C TYR A 98 5.48 -0.98 -3.55
N VAL A 99 5.85 0.18 -4.09
CA VAL A 99 5.87 0.42 -5.54
C VAL A 99 7.31 0.53 -6.03
N GLY A 100 7.81 -0.51 -6.69
CA GLY A 100 9.10 -0.48 -7.36
C GLY A 100 8.94 0.05 -8.79
N CYS A 101 9.20 1.34 -9.00
CA CYS A 101 9.00 2.01 -10.29
C CYS A 101 10.34 2.39 -10.93
N GLY A 102 10.71 1.73 -12.02
CA GLY A 102 11.95 1.97 -12.75
C GLY A 102 13.20 1.43 -12.05
N GLU A 103 13.02 0.65 -10.98
CA GLU A 103 14.12 0.05 -10.21
C GLU A 103 14.69 -1.20 -10.88
N ARG A 104 15.83 -1.68 -10.38
CA ARG A 104 16.46 -2.91 -10.86
C ARG A 104 15.60 -4.12 -10.47
N GLY A 105 15.46 -5.08 -11.39
CA GLY A 105 14.68 -6.29 -11.14
C GLY A 105 15.13 -7.10 -9.93
N ASN A 106 16.44 -7.15 -9.68
CA ASN A 106 17.01 -7.87 -8.54
C ASN A 106 16.53 -7.31 -7.18
N GLU A 107 16.28 -6.00 -7.08
CA GLU A 107 15.78 -5.38 -5.84
C GLU A 107 14.33 -5.82 -5.56
N MET A 108 13.51 -5.97 -6.61
CA MET A 108 12.14 -6.47 -6.48
C MET A 108 12.09 -7.96 -6.17
N THR A 109 12.99 -8.75 -6.76
CA THR A 109 13.14 -10.17 -6.45
C THR A 109 13.57 -10.39 -5.01
N GLU A 110 14.48 -9.55 -4.49
CA GLU A 110 14.91 -9.62 -3.08
C GLU A 110 13.75 -9.41 -2.12
N VAL A 111 12.87 -8.43 -2.39
CA VAL A 111 11.65 -8.20 -1.59
C VAL A 111 10.75 -9.44 -1.61
N LEU A 112 10.50 -10.01 -2.80
CA LEU A 112 9.67 -11.21 -2.95
C LEU A 112 10.25 -12.44 -2.25
N ALA A 113 11.58 -12.60 -2.24
CA ALA A 113 12.24 -13.73 -1.59
C ALA A 113 12.32 -13.56 -0.07
N THR A 114 12.45 -12.32 0.42
CA THR A 114 12.75 -12.05 1.84
C THR A 114 11.48 -11.86 2.66
N PHE A 115 10.48 -11.14 2.13
CA PHE A 115 9.28 -10.75 2.91
C PHE A 115 8.41 -11.93 3.36
N PRO A 116 8.29 -13.05 2.63
CA PRO A 116 7.57 -14.23 3.12
C PRO A 116 8.25 -14.91 4.32
N ASN A 117 9.57 -14.75 4.45
CA ASN A 117 10.37 -15.38 5.51
C ASN A 117 10.57 -14.47 6.73
N LEU A 118 10.24 -13.19 6.60
CA LEU A 118 10.28 -12.23 7.70
C LEU A 118 8.94 -12.21 8.41
N LEU A 119 8.96 -12.43 9.73
CA LEU A 119 7.78 -12.28 10.56
C LEU A 119 7.59 -10.81 10.92
N ASP A 120 6.36 -10.32 10.75
CA ASP A 120 5.93 -9.04 11.27
C ASP A 120 5.96 -9.08 12.81
N PRO A 121 6.73 -8.21 13.49
CA PRO A 121 6.86 -8.24 14.95
C PRO A 121 5.53 -7.99 15.68
N LYS A 122 4.54 -7.37 15.02
CA LYS A 122 3.22 -7.12 15.62
C LYS A 122 2.33 -8.36 15.60
N SER A 123 2.23 -9.03 14.46
CA SER A 123 1.30 -10.15 14.26
C SER A 123 1.92 -11.53 14.41
N GLY A 124 3.26 -11.63 14.34
CA GLY A 124 3.98 -12.90 14.27
C GLY A 124 3.76 -13.66 12.95
N ARG A 125 3.10 -13.04 11.96
CA ARG A 125 2.81 -13.63 10.65
C ARG A 125 3.79 -13.13 9.58
N PRO A 126 3.91 -13.80 8.43
CA PRO A 126 4.74 -13.33 7.33
C PRO A 126 4.42 -11.87 6.95
N LEU A 127 5.45 -11.05 6.79
CA LEU A 127 5.34 -9.63 6.41
C LEU A 127 4.62 -9.45 5.07
N MET A 128 4.69 -10.46 4.21
CA MET A 128 3.94 -10.51 2.95
C MET A 128 2.41 -10.44 3.15
N GLU A 129 1.85 -10.93 4.26
CA GLU A 129 0.40 -10.89 4.51
C GLU A 129 -0.14 -9.45 4.65
N ARG A 130 0.73 -8.48 4.99
CA ARG A 130 0.37 -7.06 5.10
C ARG A 130 0.97 -6.18 3.99
N THR A 131 1.58 -6.79 2.97
CA THR A 131 2.30 -6.06 1.92
C THR A 131 1.67 -6.28 0.54
N ILE A 132 1.37 -5.19 -0.15
CA ILE A 132 1.01 -5.18 -1.57
C ILE A 132 2.23 -4.70 -2.36
N LEU A 133 2.75 -5.55 -3.25
CA LEU A 133 3.89 -5.22 -4.09
C LEU A 133 3.44 -4.89 -5.52
N ILE A 134 3.80 -3.70 -6.01
CA ILE A 134 3.63 -3.29 -7.41
C ILE A 134 5.03 -3.14 -8.00
N ALA A 135 5.36 -3.96 -8.99
CA ALA A 135 6.67 -3.95 -9.63
C ALA A 135 6.56 -3.51 -11.08
N ASN A 136 7.31 -2.46 -11.43
CA ASN A 136 7.56 -2.08 -12.80
C ASN A 136 9.05 -1.74 -12.98
N THR A 137 9.84 -2.72 -13.39
CA THR A 137 11.30 -2.64 -13.42
C THR A 137 11.82 -1.73 -14.54
N SER A 138 13.10 -1.38 -14.49
CA SER A 138 13.75 -0.49 -15.47
C SER A 138 13.65 -0.97 -16.93
N ASN A 139 13.55 -2.28 -17.15
CA ASN A 139 13.39 -2.89 -18.48
C ASN A 139 11.92 -3.05 -18.93
N MET A 140 10.94 -2.67 -18.11
CA MET A 140 9.51 -2.69 -18.48
C MET A 140 9.07 -1.39 -19.17
N PRO A 141 7.92 -1.39 -19.88
CA PRO A 141 7.45 -0.23 -20.63
C PRO A 141 7.36 1.06 -19.82
N VAL A 142 7.79 2.17 -20.42
CA VAL A 142 7.81 3.49 -19.75
C VAL A 142 6.40 3.93 -19.34
N ALA A 143 5.38 3.67 -20.16
CA ALA A 143 3.99 3.99 -19.84
C ALA A 143 3.48 3.27 -18.57
N ALA A 144 4.00 2.07 -18.29
CA ALA A 144 3.65 1.33 -17.08
C ALA A 144 4.29 1.94 -15.81
N ARG A 145 5.34 2.76 -15.93
CA ARG A 145 5.98 3.43 -14.78
C ARG A 145 5.02 4.42 -14.15
N GLU A 146 4.45 5.28 -14.98
CA GLU A 146 3.45 6.24 -14.54
C GLU A 146 2.22 5.52 -13.94
N ALA A 147 1.71 4.50 -14.62
CA ALA A 147 0.57 3.72 -14.14
C ALA A 147 0.84 3.01 -12.80
N SER A 148 2.07 2.54 -12.56
CA SER A 148 2.43 1.85 -11.31
C SER A 148 2.31 2.75 -10.08
N VAL A 149 2.66 4.03 -10.22
CA VAL A 149 2.54 5.04 -9.14
C VAL A 149 1.07 5.29 -8.82
N TYR A 150 0.23 5.52 -9.84
CA TYR A 150 -1.20 5.72 -9.63
C TYR A 150 -1.92 4.48 -9.10
N THR A 151 -1.45 3.28 -9.44
CA THR A 151 -2.04 2.03 -8.93
C THR A 151 -1.76 1.85 -7.45
N GLY A 152 -0.59 2.25 -6.96
CA GLY A 152 -0.23 2.12 -5.54
C GLY A 152 -0.68 3.28 -4.65
N HIS A 153 -0.89 4.48 -5.22
CA HIS A 153 -1.26 5.67 -4.46
C HIS A 153 -2.65 6.18 -4.89
N HIS A 154 -3.62 6.11 -3.99
CA HIS A 154 -5.03 6.46 -4.27
C HIS A 154 -5.61 7.59 -3.41
N ASP A 155 -4.89 8.06 -2.39
CA ASP A 155 -5.38 9.06 -1.46
C ASP A 155 -4.74 10.44 -1.71
N ARG A 156 -5.59 11.45 -1.90
CA ARG A 156 -5.23 12.86 -1.75
C ARG A 156 -6.21 13.59 -0.87
#